data_AF-A0A7Z0AW07-F1
#
_entry.id   AF-A0A7Z0AW07-F1
#
_cell.length_a   1.000
_cell.length_b   1.000
_cell.length_c   1.000
_cell.angle_alpha   90.00
_cell.angle_beta   90.00
_cell.angle_gamma   90.00
#
_symmetry.space_group_name_H-M   'P 1'
#
loop_
_entity.id
_entity.type
_entity.pdbx_description
1 polymer ?
#
loop_
_entity_poly.entity_id
_entity_poly.type
_entity_poly.pdbx_seq_one_letter_code
_entity_poly.pdbx_strand_id
1 'polypeptide(L)'
;MKLIQCRFSSGQRVPLLVHTGHAEPLPVLVPFIYVQLRLRHRAYNTAAAHLRAIRAFYSYAKSRDLNIDDAILACQFESILALLDGYAIWLQSGRQADNVVARIGKAETAPFPQIDPRTRDQYLRLLKQYLSWCVTRYIPRARKNSTTLSNIEVVFADVADVIERRFESHIINVRQDRARYRSLTDTQQEIIRTLIVPGSAQNPFPARVQLRNWLMIELLLETGIRRGELLKLYTTDINQGSQHAYLTVNDREHDPGDPRAEEPALKTHGRTVGLSAQLYEVYERYIQSERRPQRNGKPMKLPYRYLFISDRGRPLSIRALSNVLDRLFLTIELAHPGVLPTLSAHDFRHTFADRFLAYLVEERGLDLERAMDELRRVCGWSETSTMPRRYASRYLAESANRHNAERASAAWSRLYS
;
A
#
# COMPACT_ATOMS: atom_id res chain seq x y z
N MET A 1 0.46 16.46 -19.89
CA MET A 1 -0.62 15.80 -19.12
C MET A 1 -0.28 15.79 -17.63
N LYS A 2 -1.28 15.99 -16.77
CA LYS A 2 -1.14 16.03 -15.30
C LYS A 2 -2.17 15.10 -14.65
N LEU A 3 -1.76 14.36 -13.63
CA LEU A 3 -2.69 13.61 -12.77
C LEU A 3 -3.17 14.56 -11.66
N ILE A 4 -4.47 14.74 -11.53
CA ILE A 4 -5.10 15.56 -10.49
C ILE A 4 -6.10 14.73 -9.68
N GLN A 5 -6.44 15.21 -8.49
CA GLN A 5 -7.52 14.67 -7.68
C GLN A 5 -8.73 15.60 -7.78
N CYS A 6 -9.83 15.13 -8.35
CA CYS A 6 -11.10 15.83 -8.29
C CYS A 6 -11.83 15.44 -7.00
N ARG A 7 -12.33 16.43 -6.26
CA ARG A 7 -13.11 16.23 -5.04
C ARG A 7 -14.54 16.72 -5.26
N PHE A 8 -15.49 15.82 -5.10
CA PHE A 8 -16.93 16.14 -5.19
C PHE A 8 -17.44 16.67 -3.85
N SER A 9 -18.60 17.36 -3.88
CA SER A 9 -19.29 17.85 -2.67
C SER A 9 -19.65 16.72 -1.70
N SER A 10 -19.88 15.51 -2.22
CA SER A 10 -20.10 14.28 -1.44
C SER A 10 -18.87 13.80 -0.68
N GLY A 11 -17.70 14.43 -0.84
CA GLY A 11 -16.42 13.96 -0.30
C GLY A 11 -15.70 12.93 -1.17
N GLN A 12 -16.37 12.40 -2.21
CA GLN A 12 -15.76 11.47 -3.15
C GLN A 12 -14.53 12.08 -3.82
N ARG A 13 -13.45 11.31 -3.87
CA ARG A 13 -12.18 11.68 -4.52
C ARG A 13 -11.99 10.79 -5.74
N VAL A 14 -11.81 11.39 -6.92
CA VAL A 14 -11.61 10.67 -8.19
C VAL A 14 -10.33 11.16 -8.86
N PRO A 15 -9.39 10.26 -9.22
CA PRO A 15 -8.18 10.68 -9.90
C PRO A 15 -8.49 10.90 -11.38
N LEU A 16 -7.99 11.99 -11.95
CA LEU A 16 -8.21 12.36 -13.35
C LEU A 16 -6.88 12.67 -14.03
N LEU A 17 -6.68 12.14 -15.24
CA LEU A 17 -5.61 12.57 -16.11
C LEU A 17 -6.14 13.72 -16.97
N VAL A 18 -5.46 14.87 -16.94
CA VAL A 18 -5.90 16.08 -17.65
C VAL A 18 -4.81 16.62 -18.57
N HIS A 19 -5.22 17.33 -19.62
CA HIS A 19 -4.32 18.05 -20.51
C HIS A 19 -3.62 19.21 -19.77
N THR A 20 -2.40 19.53 -20.17
CA THR A 20 -1.60 20.63 -19.62
C THR A 20 -1.64 21.81 -20.58
N GLY A 21 -1.89 23.03 -20.09
CA GLY A 21 -1.88 24.26 -20.91
C GLY A 21 -3.23 24.93 -21.12
N HIS A 22 -4.33 24.33 -20.65
CA HIS A 22 -5.65 24.98 -20.63
C HIS A 22 -5.89 25.68 -19.29
N ALA A 23 -6.66 26.78 -19.31
CA ALA A 23 -7.09 27.48 -18.10
C ALA A 23 -7.93 26.58 -17.18
N GLU A 24 -8.71 25.68 -17.77
CA GLU A 24 -9.46 24.63 -17.06
C GLU A 24 -8.91 23.23 -17.39
N PRO A 25 -8.82 22.33 -16.38
CA PRO A 25 -8.21 21.02 -16.56
C PRO A 25 -9.12 20.05 -17.32
N LEU A 26 -9.05 20.06 -18.66
CA LEU A 26 -9.79 19.14 -19.52
C LEU A 26 -9.30 17.68 -19.37
N PRO A 27 -10.19 16.71 -19.08
CA PRO A 27 -9.82 15.30 -19.00
C PRO A 27 -9.30 14.72 -20.32
N VAL A 28 -8.30 13.85 -20.23
CA VAL A 28 -7.89 13.00 -21.37
C VAL A 28 -8.98 11.95 -21.57
N LEU A 29 -9.55 11.90 -22.78
CA LEU A 29 -10.87 11.29 -23.04
C LEU A 29 -10.93 9.80 -22.72
N VAL A 30 -10.06 8.98 -23.33
CA VAL A 30 -10.15 7.52 -23.16
C VAL A 30 -9.81 7.09 -21.72
N PRO A 31 -8.75 7.62 -21.08
CA PRO A 31 -8.47 7.37 -19.66
C PRO A 31 -9.60 7.82 -18.73
N PHE A 32 -10.27 8.94 -19.03
CA PHE A 32 -11.43 9.41 -18.27
C PHE A 32 -12.57 8.40 -18.33
N ILE A 33 -12.94 7.94 -19.53
CA ILE A 33 -13.99 6.93 -19.71
C ILE A 33 -13.62 5.63 -19.00
N TYR A 34 -12.34 5.22 -19.03
CA TYR A 34 -11.86 4.05 -18.30
C TYR A 34 -12.08 4.17 -16.79
N VAL A 35 -11.76 5.33 -16.21
CA VAL A 35 -12.00 5.59 -14.79
C VAL A 35 -13.49 5.47 -14.46
N GLN A 36 -14.36 6.10 -15.26
CA GLN A 36 -15.80 6.10 -15.01
C GLN A 36 -16.46 4.73 -15.18
N LEU A 37 -15.99 3.91 -16.12
CA LEU A 37 -16.66 2.65 -16.45
C LEU A 37 -16.01 1.41 -15.84
N ARG A 38 -14.71 1.46 -15.47
CA ARG A 38 -14.00 0.31 -14.90
C ARG A 38 -13.46 0.54 -13.49
N LEU A 39 -13.14 1.79 -13.13
CA LEU A 39 -12.49 2.09 -11.86
C LEU A 39 -13.39 2.82 -10.85
N ARG A 40 -14.65 3.11 -11.20
CA ARG A 40 -15.60 3.88 -10.37
C ARG A 40 -15.74 3.37 -8.94
N HIS A 41 -15.75 2.05 -8.77
CA HIS A 41 -15.91 1.38 -7.48
C HIS A 41 -14.58 0.85 -6.91
N ARG A 42 -13.45 1.26 -7.49
CA ARG A 42 -12.12 0.91 -6.97
C ARG A 42 -11.64 2.02 -6.03
N ALA A 43 -10.89 1.63 -5.01
CA ALA A 43 -10.23 2.59 -4.12
C ALA A 43 -9.42 3.62 -4.90
N TYR A 44 -9.44 4.87 -4.45
CA TYR A 44 -8.76 6.00 -5.11
C TYR A 44 -7.31 5.68 -5.50
N ASN A 45 -6.54 5.11 -4.58
CA ASN A 45 -5.13 4.79 -4.81
C ASN A 45 -4.92 3.75 -5.92
N THR A 46 -5.85 2.79 -6.06
CA THR A 46 -5.84 1.81 -7.14
C THR A 46 -6.10 2.51 -8.47
N ALA A 47 -7.15 3.34 -8.56
CA ALA A 47 -7.45 4.09 -9.78
C ALA A 47 -6.32 5.06 -10.16
N ALA A 48 -5.71 5.72 -9.19
CA ALA A 48 -4.56 6.59 -9.40
C ALA A 48 -3.33 5.81 -9.87
N ALA A 49 -3.13 4.56 -9.43
CA ALA A 49 -2.04 3.71 -9.93
C ALA A 49 -2.22 3.38 -11.41
N HIS A 50 -3.44 3.03 -11.85
CA HIS A 50 -3.73 2.85 -13.28
C HIS A 50 -3.41 4.13 -14.07
N LEU A 51 -3.89 5.29 -13.63
CA LEU A 51 -3.63 6.54 -14.34
C LEU A 51 -2.16 6.95 -14.36
N ARG A 52 -1.36 6.60 -13.33
CA ARG A 52 0.10 6.81 -13.37
C ARG A 52 0.77 5.93 -14.44
N ALA A 53 0.35 4.67 -14.56
CA ALA A 53 0.86 3.76 -15.59
C ALA A 53 0.46 4.23 -16.99
N ILE A 54 -0.81 4.60 -17.19
CA ILE A 54 -1.32 5.14 -18.45
C ILE A 54 -0.60 6.45 -18.80
N ARG A 55 -0.46 7.38 -17.85
CA ARG A 55 0.26 8.64 -18.07
C ARG A 55 1.70 8.42 -18.50
N ALA A 56 2.41 7.47 -17.89
CA ALA A 56 3.79 7.17 -18.25
C ALA A 56 3.88 6.69 -19.70
N PHE A 57 3.02 5.76 -20.10
CA PHE A 57 2.94 5.29 -21.48
C PHE A 57 2.55 6.39 -22.47
N TYR A 58 1.54 7.20 -22.15
CA TYR A 58 1.12 8.33 -22.99
C TYR A 58 2.23 9.37 -23.15
N SER A 59 3.05 9.57 -22.12
CA SER A 59 4.19 10.49 -22.20
C SER A 59 5.28 9.94 -23.13
N TYR A 60 5.53 8.64 -23.07
CA TYR A 60 6.47 7.95 -23.97
C TYR A 60 5.94 7.90 -25.42
N ALA A 61 4.67 7.61 -25.62
CA ALA A 61 4.07 7.61 -26.96
C ALA A 61 4.10 9.01 -27.60
N LYS A 62 3.91 10.06 -26.80
CA LYS A 62 4.04 11.44 -27.27
C LYS A 62 5.46 11.76 -27.76
N SER A 63 6.52 11.20 -27.16
CA SER A 63 7.89 11.39 -27.69
C SER A 63 8.16 10.61 -28.98
N ARG A 64 7.19 9.80 -29.44
CA ARG A 64 7.20 9.07 -30.71
C ARG A 64 6.09 9.54 -31.65
N ASP A 65 5.58 10.75 -31.42
CA ASP A 65 4.55 11.41 -32.22
C ASP A 65 3.26 10.58 -32.42
N LEU A 66 2.94 9.69 -31.49
CA LEU A 66 1.72 8.88 -31.51
C LEU A 66 0.69 9.41 -30.51
N ASN A 67 -0.47 9.83 -31.00
CA ASN A 67 -1.64 10.10 -30.16
C ASN A 67 -2.38 8.79 -29.83
N ILE A 68 -2.27 8.34 -28.58
CA ILE A 68 -2.84 7.07 -28.14
C ILE A 68 -4.38 7.09 -28.15
N ASP A 69 -5.03 8.21 -27.80
CA ASP A 69 -6.50 8.25 -27.82
C ASP A 69 -7.02 8.13 -29.25
N ASP A 70 -6.41 8.83 -30.21
CA ASP A 70 -6.76 8.74 -31.63
C ASP A 70 -6.54 7.32 -32.18
N ALA A 71 -5.38 6.71 -31.87
CA ALA A 71 -5.07 5.35 -32.28
C ALA A 71 -6.07 4.32 -31.70
N ILE A 72 -6.46 4.45 -30.43
CA ILE A 72 -7.48 3.59 -29.80
C ILE A 72 -8.83 3.76 -30.48
N LEU A 73 -9.27 5.01 -30.71
CA LEU A 73 -10.56 5.30 -31.34
C LEU A 73 -10.60 4.82 -32.80
N ALA A 74 -9.48 4.90 -33.52
CA ALA A 74 -9.31 4.35 -34.86
C ALA A 74 -9.09 2.81 -34.88
N CYS A 75 -9.07 2.15 -33.72
CA CYS A 75 -8.78 0.72 -33.56
C CYS A 75 -7.41 0.28 -34.13
N GLN A 76 -6.43 1.17 -34.14
CA GLN A 76 -5.05 0.91 -34.60
C GLN A 76 -4.17 0.42 -33.44
N PHE A 77 -4.48 -0.75 -32.88
CA PHE A 77 -3.73 -1.28 -31.72
C PHE A 77 -2.31 -1.74 -32.09
N GLU A 78 -2.04 -2.09 -33.34
CA GLU A 78 -0.71 -2.49 -33.80
C GLU A 78 0.32 -1.36 -33.64
N SER A 79 -0.05 -0.10 -33.95
CA SER A 79 0.86 1.04 -33.77
C SER A 79 1.16 1.32 -32.29
N ILE A 80 0.19 1.05 -31.41
CA ILE A 80 0.36 1.15 -29.95
C ILE A 80 1.30 0.05 -29.46
N LEU A 81 1.12 -1.18 -29.92
CA LEU A 81 1.91 -2.33 -29.49
C LEU A 81 3.36 -2.28 -30.00
N ALA A 82 3.60 -1.67 -31.16
CA ALA A 82 4.96 -1.42 -31.67
C ALA A 82 5.82 -0.57 -30.71
N LEU A 83 5.21 0.18 -29.79
CA LEU A 83 5.92 0.98 -28.80
C LEU A 83 6.34 0.20 -27.54
N LEU A 84 5.82 -1.01 -27.33
CA LEU A 84 5.92 -1.71 -26.03
C LEU A 84 7.35 -2.06 -25.64
N ASP A 85 8.14 -2.60 -26.58
CA ASP A 85 9.52 -3.03 -26.34
C ASP A 85 10.37 -1.84 -25.88
N GLY A 86 10.24 -0.71 -26.58
CA GLY A 86 10.95 0.50 -26.21
C GLY A 86 10.44 1.13 -24.92
N TYR A 87 9.12 1.07 -24.67
CA TYR A 87 8.55 1.55 -23.43
C TYR A 87 9.05 0.77 -22.20
N ALA A 88 9.20 -0.55 -22.32
CA ALA A 88 9.72 -1.38 -21.24
C ALA A 88 11.17 -1.00 -20.86
N ILE A 89 12.02 -0.74 -21.86
CA ILE A 89 13.40 -0.26 -21.69
C ILE A 89 13.41 1.15 -21.09
N TRP A 90 12.61 2.06 -21.65
CA TRP A 90 12.48 3.43 -21.17
C TRP A 90 12.04 3.47 -19.71
N LEU A 91 11.05 2.66 -19.31
CA LEU A 91 10.65 2.53 -17.91
C LEU A 91 11.80 2.04 -17.02
N GLN A 92 12.53 1.01 -17.44
CA GLN A 92 13.63 0.44 -16.65
C GLN A 92 14.75 1.45 -16.40
N SER A 93 15.04 2.29 -17.40
CA SER A 93 16.05 3.35 -17.34
C SER A 93 15.68 4.58 -16.50
N GLY A 94 14.64 4.52 -15.66
CA GLY A 94 14.21 5.70 -14.91
C GLY A 94 13.52 6.75 -15.79
N ARG A 95 13.01 6.35 -16.97
CA ARG A 95 12.36 7.23 -17.97
C ARG A 95 13.34 8.19 -18.66
N GLN A 96 14.57 7.75 -18.85
CA GLN A 96 15.66 8.58 -19.39
C GLN A 96 16.27 8.04 -20.68
N ALA A 97 16.20 6.72 -20.93
CA ALA A 97 16.71 6.12 -22.16
C ALA A 97 15.62 6.04 -23.23
N ASP A 98 15.79 6.82 -24.30
CA ASP A 98 15.02 6.68 -25.53
C ASP A 98 15.76 5.72 -26.47
N ASN A 99 15.32 4.45 -26.51
CA ASN A 99 15.75 3.34 -27.37
C ASN A 99 17.13 3.38 -28.07
N VAL A 100 17.97 2.38 -27.74
CA VAL A 100 18.84 1.58 -28.65
C VAL A 100 19.32 2.25 -29.95
N VAL A 101 19.86 3.46 -29.86
CA VAL A 101 21.04 3.81 -30.65
C VAL A 101 22.16 3.76 -29.63
N ALA A 102 22.68 2.55 -29.40
CA ALA A 102 24.01 2.43 -28.86
C ALA A 102 24.90 3.20 -29.83
N ARG A 103 25.27 4.44 -29.48
CA ARG A 103 26.47 5.05 -30.01
C ARG A 103 27.60 4.10 -29.60
N ILE A 104 27.99 3.22 -30.51
CA ILE A 104 29.23 2.48 -30.42
C ILE A 104 30.31 3.55 -30.36
N GLY A 105 30.80 3.82 -29.15
CA GLY A 105 31.76 4.90 -28.90
C GLY A 105 31.43 5.67 -27.64
N LYS A 106 32.06 5.26 -26.54
CA LYS A 106 32.40 6.05 -25.34
C LYS A 106 31.35 7.05 -24.84
N ALA A 107 30.68 6.68 -23.76
CA ALA A 107 30.59 7.54 -22.57
C ALA A 107 30.32 6.66 -21.35
N GLU A 108 31.07 6.88 -20.28
CA GLU A 108 30.70 6.45 -18.93
C GLU A 108 29.33 7.08 -18.61
N THR A 109 28.25 6.37 -18.88
CA THR A 109 26.93 6.78 -18.43
C THR A 109 26.85 6.52 -16.94
N ALA A 110 26.83 7.60 -16.15
CA ALA A 110 26.41 7.52 -14.76
C ALA A 110 25.14 6.64 -14.69
N PRO A 111 25.10 5.62 -13.81
CA PRO A 111 24.00 4.67 -13.80
C PRO A 111 22.69 5.44 -13.60
N PHE A 112 21.82 5.41 -14.62
CA PHE A 112 20.50 6.01 -14.50
C PHE A 112 19.79 5.39 -13.29
N PRO A 113 19.04 6.16 -12.48
CA PRO A 113 18.29 5.62 -11.36
C PRO A 113 17.29 4.58 -11.88
N GLN A 114 17.62 3.30 -11.71
CA GLN A 114 16.80 2.20 -12.21
C GLN A 114 15.50 2.13 -11.41
N ILE A 115 14.38 1.96 -12.11
CA ILE A 115 13.10 1.67 -11.45
C ILE A 115 13.16 0.23 -10.96
N ASP A 116 12.75 0.01 -9.71
CA ASP A 116 12.58 -1.32 -9.14
C ASP A 116 11.77 -2.23 -10.12
N PRO A 117 12.28 -3.43 -10.47
CA PRO A 117 11.65 -4.29 -11.47
C PRO A 117 10.17 -4.60 -11.18
N ARG A 118 9.77 -4.70 -9.90
CA ARG A 118 8.35 -4.93 -9.56
C ARG A 118 7.50 -3.71 -9.86
N THR A 119 8.01 -2.52 -9.57
CA THR A 119 7.35 -1.27 -9.93
C THR A 119 7.20 -1.17 -11.45
N ARG A 120 8.24 -1.52 -12.21
CA ARG A 120 8.17 -1.59 -13.68
C ARG A 120 7.11 -2.60 -14.16
N ASP A 121 7.14 -3.84 -13.66
CA ASP A 121 6.17 -4.88 -14.03
C ASP A 121 4.74 -4.47 -13.64
N GLN A 122 4.55 -3.76 -12.52
CA GLN A 122 3.25 -3.22 -12.12
C GLN A 122 2.74 -2.18 -13.13
N TYR A 123 3.60 -1.32 -13.65
CA TYR A 123 3.21 -0.36 -14.71
C TYR A 123 2.77 -1.10 -15.98
N LEU A 124 3.52 -2.13 -16.41
CA LEU A 124 3.18 -2.95 -17.56
C LEU A 124 1.84 -3.68 -17.36
N ARG A 125 1.62 -4.31 -16.19
CA ARG A 125 0.36 -5.00 -15.87
C ARG A 125 -0.86 -4.06 -15.87
N LEU A 126 -0.72 -2.86 -15.32
CA LEU A 126 -1.83 -1.89 -15.31
C LEU A 126 -2.10 -1.31 -16.70
N LEU A 127 -1.05 -1.11 -17.50
CA LEU A 127 -1.19 -0.70 -18.90
C LEU A 127 -1.87 -1.79 -19.73
N LYS A 128 -1.46 -3.06 -19.57
CA LYS A 128 -2.12 -4.23 -20.17
C LYS A 128 -3.62 -4.23 -19.89
N GLN A 129 -4.02 -4.13 -18.62
CA GLN A 129 -5.43 -4.09 -18.23
C GLN A 129 -6.21 -2.94 -18.88
N TYR A 130 -5.57 -1.79 -19.05
CA TYR A 130 -6.16 -0.64 -19.74
C TYR A 130 -6.35 -0.92 -21.23
N LEU A 131 -5.32 -1.41 -21.93
CA LEU A 131 -5.38 -1.68 -23.36
C LEU A 131 -6.32 -2.84 -23.69
N SER A 132 -6.31 -3.93 -22.91
CA SER A 132 -7.28 -5.02 -23.05
C SER A 132 -8.72 -4.50 -22.91
N TRP A 133 -8.97 -3.59 -21.95
CA TRP A 133 -10.29 -2.96 -21.85
C TRP A 133 -10.64 -2.11 -23.06
N CYS A 134 -9.68 -1.35 -23.61
CA CYS A 134 -9.89 -0.55 -24.82
C CYS A 134 -10.27 -1.45 -26.00
N VAL A 135 -9.58 -2.58 -26.21
CA VAL A 135 -9.90 -3.58 -27.24
C VAL A 135 -11.33 -4.09 -27.09
N THR A 136 -11.72 -4.54 -25.88
CA THR A 136 -13.09 -4.99 -25.60
C THR A 136 -14.15 -3.92 -25.86
N ARG A 137 -13.80 -2.65 -25.61
CA ARG A 137 -14.77 -1.56 -25.74
C ARG A 137 -14.92 -1.07 -27.17
N TYR A 138 -13.82 -0.85 -27.89
CA TYR A 138 -13.83 -0.07 -29.12
C TYR A 138 -13.85 -0.94 -30.38
N ILE A 139 -13.22 -2.12 -30.39
CA ILE A 139 -13.21 -3.00 -31.58
C ILE A 139 -14.63 -3.46 -31.98
N PRO A 140 -15.47 -3.97 -31.06
CA PRO A 140 -16.83 -4.39 -31.44
C PRO A 140 -17.70 -3.21 -31.88
N ARG A 141 -17.43 -1.99 -31.39
CA ARG A 141 -18.24 -0.79 -31.68
C ARG A 141 -17.87 -0.14 -33.01
N ALA A 142 -16.59 -0.06 -33.35
CA ALA A 142 -16.14 0.45 -34.64
C ALA A 142 -16.68 -0.37 -35.82
N ARG A 143 -16.95 -1.68 -35.59
CA ARG A 143 -17.34 -2.63 -36.63
C ARG A 143 -18.81 -3.03 -36.64
N LYS A 144 -19.65 -2.53 -35.71
CA LYS A 144 -21.12 -2.59 -35.80
C LYS A 144 -21.68 -1.84 -37.02
N ASN A 145 -20.86 -0.98 -37.64
CA ASN A 145 -21.13 -0.35 -38.92
C ASN A 145 -20.73 -1.23 -40.12
N SER A 146 -20.31 -2.49 -39.91
CA SER A 146 -19.90 -3.44 -40.96
C SER A 146 -20.72 -4.74 -40.88
N THR A 147 -21.12 -5.27 -42.03
CA THR A 147 -22.21 -6.25 -42.20
C THR A 147 -21.88 -7.71 -41.80
N THR A 148 -20.70 -8.01 -41.25
CA THR A 148 -20.26 -9.42 -41.02
C THR A 148 -19.83 -9.67 -39.58
N LEU A 149 -20.72 -10.25 -38.77
CA LEU A 149 -20.50 -10.51 -37.34
C LEU A 149 -19.38 -11.54 -37.05
N SER A 150 -19.22 -12.59 -37.86
CA SER A 150 -18.24 -13.67 -37.64
C SER A 150 -16.78 -13.21 -37.75
N ASN A 151 -16.47 -12.32 -38.70
CA ASN A 151 -15.13 -11.76 -38.87
C ASN A 151 -14.74 -10.81 -37.72
N ILE A 152 -15.72 -10.28 -36.98
CA ILE A 152 -15.47 -9.36 -35.86
C ILE A 152 -15.01 -10.13 -34.62
N GLU A 153 -15.60 -11.31 -34.35
CA GLU A 153 -15.24 -12.13 -33.20
C GLU A 153 -13.83 -12.70 -33.30
N VAL A 154 -13.42 -13.16 -34.49
CA VAL A 154 -12.06 -13.67 -34.76
C VAL A 154 -11.02 -12.57 -34.56
N VAL A 155 -11.19 -11.41 -35.21
CA VAL A 155 -10.22 -10.30 -35.09
C VAL A 155 -10.17 -9.74 -33.66
N PHE A 156 -11.29 -9.74 -32.94
CA PHE A 156 -11.31 -9.35 -31.53
C PHE A 156 -10.48 -10.30 -30.66
N ALA A 157 -10.66 -11.62 -30.84
CA ALA A 157 -9.91 -12.63 -30.11
C ALA A 157 -8.40 -12.53 -30.41
N ASP A 158 -8.04 -12.34 -31.68
CA ASP A 158 -6.64 -12.22 -32.12
C ASP A 158 -5.94 -11.03 -31.47
N VAL A 159 -6.54 -9.83 -31.50
CA VAL A 159 -5.92 -8.63 -30.91
C VAL A 159 -5.79 -8.75 -29.39
N ALA A 160 -6.81 -9.32 -28.72
CA ALA A 160 -6.77 -9.51 -27.27
C ALA A 160 -5.65 -10.47 -26.84
N ASP A 161 -5.47 -11.58 -27.58
CA ASP A 161 -4.44 -12.59 -27.34
C ASP A 161 -3.03 -12.06 -27.69
N VAL A 162 -2.89 -11.25 -28.75
CA VAL A 162 -1.62 -10.56 -29.07
C VAL A 162 -1.21 -9.61 -27.94
N ILE A 163 -2.14 -8.83 -27.37
CA ILE A 163 -1.86 -7.99 -26.19
C ILE A 163 -1.38 -8.85 -25.03
N GLU A 164 -2.09 -9.94 -24.73
CA GLU A 164 -1.76 -10.83 -23.62
C GLU A 164 -0.30 -11.33 -23.73
N ARG A 165 0.06 -11.90 -24.88
CA ARG A 165 1.40 -12.45 -25.15
C ARG A 165 2.49 -11.39 -25.12
N ARG A 166 2.29 -10.26 -25.80
CA ARG A 166 3.28 -9.17 -25.88
C ARG A 166 3.59 -8.58 -24.51
N PHE A 167 2.61 -8.48 -23.61
CA PHE A 167 2.90 -8.00 -22.26
C PHE A 167 3.56 -9.05 -21.39
N GLU A 168 3.14 -10.32 -21.44
CA GLU A 168 3.76 -11.37 -20.63
C GLU A 168 5.23 -11.60 -21.01
N SER A 169 5.63 -11.40 -22.28
CA SER A 169 7.04 -11.48 -22.69
C SER A 169 7.94 -10.40 -22.05
N HIS A 170 7.36 -9.30 -21.54
CA HIS A 170 8.09 -8.20 -20.92
C HIS A 170 8.07 -8.24 -19.39
N ILE A 171 7.21 -9.07 -18.79
CA ILE A 171 7.07 -9.15 -17.34
C ILE A 171 8.13 -10.13 -16.80
N ILE A 172 9.04 -9.63 -15.96
CA ILE A 172 10.15 -10.45 -15.43
C ILE A 172 9.70 -11.31 -14.24
N ASN A 173 8.66 -10.92 -13.51
CA ASN A 173 8.17 -11.67 -12.34
C ASN A 173 9.26 -11.89 -11.26
N VAL A 174 9.98 -10.82 -10.90
CA VAL A 174 11.04 -10.89 -9.89
C VAL A 174 10.48 -11.48 -8.58
N ARG A 175 10.93 -12.70 -8.26
CA ARG A 175 10.55 -13.42 -7.05
C ARG A 175 10.97 -12.62 -5.82
N GLN A 176 10.19 -12.74 -4.75
CA GLN A 176 10.62 -12.19 -3.47
C GLN A 176 11.83 -12.94 -2.96
N ASP A 177 12.84 -12.19 -2.54
CA ASP A 177 13.89 -12.72 -1.69
C ASP A 177 13.20 -13.25 -0.42
N ARG A 178 13.17 -14.57 -0.29
CA ARG A 178 12.45 -15.27 0.78
C ARG A 178 13.19 -15.18 2.12
N ALA A 179 14.40 -14.62 2.13
CA ALA A 179 15.27 -14.64 3.29
C ALA A 179 14.84 -13.70 4.43
N ARG A 180 13.95 -12.72 4.17
CA ARG A 180 13.64 -11.67 5.16
C ARG A 180 12.20 -11.69 5.68
N TYR A 181 12.07 -11.94 6.97
CA TYR A 181 10.83 -11.70 7.71
C TYR A 181 10.62 -10.21 7.99
N ARG A 182 9.38 -9.72 7.84
CA ARG A 182 9.00 -8.34 8.11
C ARG A 182 8.62 -8.05 9.56
N SER A 183 8.21 -9.06 10.31
CA SER A 183 7.94 -8.92 11.73
C SER A 183 9.20 -8.46 12.48
N LEU A 184 9.02 -7.92 13.67
CA LEU A 184 10.09 -7.47 14.54
C LEU A 184 10.45 -8.60 15.50
N THR A 185 11.73 -8.83 15.76
CA THR A 185 12.17 -9.74 16.83
C THR A 185 11.90 -9.11 18.19
N ASP A 186 12.03 -9.88 19.27
CA ASP A 186 11.81 -9.34 20.62
C ASP A 186 12.81 -8.23 20.95
N THR A 187 14.09 -8.44 20.62
CA THR A 187 15.14 -7.41 20.76
C THR A 187 14.80 -6.12 19.99
N GLN A 188 14.31 -6.24 18.74
CA GLN A 188 13.93 -5.08 17.95
C GLN A 188 12.72 -4.33 18.56
N GLN A 189 11.74 -5.06 19.07
CA GLN A 189 10.58 -4.46 19.76
C GLN A 189 10.99 -3.76 21.06
N GLU A 190 11.87 -4.36 21.84
CA GLU A 190 12.39 -3.79 23.08
C GLU A 190 13.16 -2.48 22.83
N ILE A 191 14.03 -2.46 21.83
CA ILE A 191 14.73 -1.24 21.40
C ILE A 191 13.72 -0.16 21.01
N ILE A 192 12.73 -0.49 20.17
CA ILE A 192 11.70 0.47 19.74
C ILE A 192 10.93 1.01 20.96
N ARG A 193 10.46 0.14 21.85
CA ARG A 193 9.67 0.52 23.04
C ARG A 193 10.45 1.40 24.00
N THR A 194 11.71 1.08 24.26
CA THR A 194 12.61 1.86 25.11
C THR A 194 12.83 3.28 24.57
N LEU A 195 12.91 3.44 23.24
CA LEU A 195 13.08 4.74 22.60
C LEU A 195 11.77 5.55 22.57
N ILE A 196 10.65 4.90 22.28
CA ILE A 196 9.39 5.62 22.01
C ILE A 196 8.65 6.03 23.29
N VAL A 197 8.94 5.38 24.43
CA VAL A 197 8.26 5.68 25.70
C VAL A 197 8.42 7.17 26.07
N PRO A 198 7.35 7.87 26.50
CA PRO A 198 7.44 9.28 26.86
C PRO A 198 8.43 9.51 28.01
N GLY A 199 9.24 10.57 27.90
CA GLY A 199 10.26 10.92 28.89
C GLY A 199 11.59 10.19 28.74
N SER A 200 11.70 9.20 27.84
CA SER A 200 12.99 8.53 27.59
C SER A 200 14.06 9.52 27.11
N ALA A 201 15.24 9.44 27.71
CA ALA A 201 16.36 10.33 27.39
C ALA A 201 16.80 10.22 25.92
N GLN A 202 16.60 9.05 25.31
CA GLN A 202 16.96 8.77 23.92
C GLN A 202 15.76 8.94 22.96
N ASN A 203 14.61 9.42 23.45
CA ASN A 203 13.44 9.62 22.61
C ASN A 203 13.71 10.72 21.55
N PRO A 204 13.62 10.42 20.24
CA PRO A 204 14.03 11.37 19.20
C PRO A 204 12.96 12.44 18.91
N PHE A 205 11.89 12.49 19.70
CA PHE A 205 10.79 13.42 19.53
C PHE A 205 10.69 14.43 20.67
N PRO A 206 10.25 15.66 20.39
CA PRO A 206 9.95 16.63 21.45
C PRO A 206 8.85 16.12 22.38
N ALA A 207 8.98 16.38 23.69
CA ALA A 207 8.06 15.92 24.74
C ALA A 207 6.57 16.00 24.36
N ARG A 208 6.13 17.16 23.83
CA ARG A 208 4.75 17.46 23.39
C ARG A 208 4.12 16.51 22.36
N VAL A 209 4.89 15.63 21.71
CA VAL A 209 4.38 14.64 20.74
C VAL A 209 4.76 13.22 21.09
N GLN A 210 5.49 13.00 22.20
CA GLN A 210 5.96 11.67 22.58
C GLN A 210 4.79 10.75 22.92
N LEU A 211 3.83 11.19 23.74
CA LEU A 211 2.65 10.40 24.09
C LEU A 211 1.83 10.02 22.85
N ARG A 212 1.63 10.98 21.93
CA ARG A 212 0.96 10.73 20.65
C ARG A 212 1.67 9.65 19.85
N ASN A 213 2.99 9.76 19.69
CA ASN A 213 3.76 8.84 18.88
C ASN A 213 3.84 7.45 19.53
N TRP A 214 4.00 7.39 20.84
CA TRP A 214 3.97 6.14 21.60
C TRP A 214 2.63 5.42 21.45
N LEU A 215 1.51 6.11 21.68
CA LEU A 215 0.18 5.55 21.50
C LEU A 215 -0.05 5.03 20.06
N MET A 216 0.46 5.73 19.04
CA MET A 216 0.38 5.23 17.65
C MET A 216 1.11 3.90 17.47
N ILE A 217 2.30 3.75 18.04
CA ILE A 217 3.10 2.51 17.91
C ILE A 217 2.47 1.36 18.69
N GLU A 218 2.04 1.59 19.93
CA GLU A 218 1.40 0.53 20.73
C GLU A 218 0.06 0.09 20.12
N LEU A 219 -0.76 1.01 19.59
CA LEU A 219 -1.97 0.62 18.86
C LEU A 219 -1.65 -0.26 17.63
N LEU A 220 -0.59 0.04 16.89
CA LEU A 220 -0.18 -0.78 15.74
C LEU A 220 0.30 -2.18 16.18
N LEU A 221 1.03 -2.27 17.30
CA LEU A 221 1.53 -3.52 17.86
C LEU A 221 0.42 -4.39 18.46
N GLU A 222 -0.53 -3.78 19.16
CA GLU A 222 -1.55 -4.50 19.94
C GLU A 222 -2.77 -4.91 19.10
N THR A 223 -3.09 -4.15 18.05
CA THR A 223 -4.30 -4.41 17.24
C THR A 223 -4.00 -4.89 15.81
N GLY A 224 -2.74 -4.76 15.38
CA GLY A 224 -2.34 -5.06 14.01
C GLY A 224 -3.02 -4.22 12.94
N ILE A 225 -3.71 -3.12 13.28
CA ILE A 225 -4.39 -2.27 12.29
C ILE A 225 -3.39 -1.68 11.27
N ARG A 226 -3.86 -1.40 10.05
CA ARG A 226 -3.04 -0.76 9.02
C ARG A 226 -2.87 0.73 9.33
N ARG A 227 -1.79 1.34 8.84
CA ARG A 227 -1.57 2.80 8.94
C ARG A 227 -2.75 3.66 8.50
N GLY A 228 -3.48 3.21 7.47
CA GLY A 228 -4.65 3.93 6.96
C GLY A 228 -5.81 3.93 7.95
N GLU A 229 -5.99 2.80 8.64
CA GLU A 229 -7.00 2.62 9.69
C GLU A 229 -6.64 3.45 10.92
N LEU A 230 -5.38 3.37 11.38
CA LEU A 230 -4.85 4.18 12.49
C LEU A 230 -5.11 5.69 12.28
N LEU A 231 -4.81 6.19 11.09
CA LEU A 231 -4.98 7.61 10.75
C LEU A 231 -6.45 8.03 10.53
N LYS A 232 -7.38 7.07 10.49
CA LYS A 232 -8.82 7.31 10.35
C LYS A 232 -9.62 7.11 11.63
N LEU A 233 -8.97 6.72 12.72
CA LEU A 233 -9.62 6.65 14.02
C LEU A 233 -10.12 8.04 14.42
N TYR A 234 -11.34 8.09 14.93
CA TYR A 234 -11.89 9.20 15.69
C TYR A 234 -11.64 8.98 17.18
N THR A 235 -11.80 10.05 17.97
CA THR A 235 -11.76 9.98 19.44
C THR A 235 -12.94 9.22 20.05
N THR A 236 -13.85 8.68 19.26
CA THR A 236 -15.01 7.90 19.72
C THR A 236 -14.94 6.45 19.23
N ASP A 237 -13.87 6.07 18.53
CA ASP A 237 -13.70 4.71 18.03
C ASP A 237 -13.04 3.78 19.04
N ILE A 238 -12.52 4.32 20.14
CA ILE A 238 -11.96 3.56 21.25
C ILE A 238 -12.87 3.78 22.46
N ASN A 239 -13.47 2.70 22.96
CA ASN A 239 -14.46 2.75 24.03
C ASN A 239 -14.23 1.63 25.05
N GLN A 240 -14.52 1.92 26.32
CA GLN A 240 -14.53 0.91 27.37
C GLN A 240 -15.82 0.09 27.30
N GLY A 241 -15.69 -1.23 27.12
CA GLY A 241 -16.79 -2.18 27.25
C GLY A 241 -16.93 -2.73 28.68
N SER A 242 -17.84 -3.69 28.86
CA SER A 242 -18.08 -4.32 30.18
C SER A 242 -16.90 -5.16 30.68
N GLN A 243 -16.15 -5.79 29.77
CA GLN A 243 -15.03 -6.69 30.09
C GLN A 243 -13.68 -6.17 29.58
N HIS A 244 -13.68 -5.56 28.40
CA HIS A 244 -12.46 -5.08 27.73
C HIS A 244 -12.71 -3.74 27.07
N ALA A 245 -11.63 -2.98 26.83
CA ALA A 245 -11.67 -1.87 25.91
C ALA A 245 -11.70 -2.39 24.47
N TYR A 246 -12.26 -1.60 23.56
CA TYR A 246 -12.37 -1.96 22.16
C TYR A 246 -12.01 -0.79 21.26
N LEU A 247 -11.29 -1.11 20.17
CA LEU A 247 -11.07 -0.22 19.04
C LEU A 247 -11.92 -0.69 17.86
N THR A 248 -12.75 0.21 17.32
CA THR A 248 -13.55 -0.06 16.13
C THR A 248 -12.97 0.62 14.89
N VAL A 249 -12.56 -0.18 13.92
CA VAL A 249 -12.22 0.27 12.58
C VAL A 249 -13.51 0.41 11.77
N ASN A 250 -13.90 1.63 11.46
CA ASN A 250 -15.06 1.93 10.64
C ASN A 250 -14.64 2.29 9.21
N ASP A 251 -15.46 1.88 8.23
CA ASP A 251 -15.29 2.36 6.86
C ASP A 251 -15.76 3.81 6.76
N ARG A 252 -14.80 4.69 6.48
CA ARG A 252 -15.01 6.13 6.31
C ARG A 252 -14.34 6.62 5.03
N GLU A 253 -14.33 5.79 3.98
CA GLU A 253 -13.90 6.28 2.68
C GLU A 253 -14.75 7.46 2.21
N HIS A 254 -14.09 8.47 1.63
CA HIS A 254 -14.73 9.67 1.09
C HIS A 254 -15.35 10.59 2.15
N ASP A 255 -14.83 10.60 3.38
CA ASP A 255 -15.30 11.53 4.43
C ASP A 255 -15.20 13.00 3.97
N PRO A 256 -16.32 13.74 3.85
CA PRO A 256 -16.33 15.17 3.53
C PRO A 256 -15.63 16.01 4.61
N GLY A 257 -15.58 15.53 5.86
CA GLY A 257 -14.89 16.17 6.96
C GLY A 257 -13.37 16.02 6.91
N ASP A 258 -12.81 15.14 6.07
CA ASP A 258 -11.37 14.94 5.97
C ASP A 258 -10.70 16.08 5.16
N PRO A 259 -9.87 16.94 5.80
CA PRO A 259 -9.21 18.03 5.11
C PRO A 259 -7.94 17.59 4.36
N ARG A 260 -7.50 16.33 4.50
CA ARG A 260 -6.25 15.85 3.91
C ARG A 260 -6.39 15.75 2.39
N ALA A 261 -5.36 16.23 1.71
CA ALA A 261 -5.24 16.10 0.25
C ALA A 261 -5.14 14.62 -0.13
N GLU A 262 -4.23 13.89 0.50
CA GLU A 262 -4.15 12.43 0.43
C GLU A 262 -4.90 11.82 1.62
N GLU A 263 -6.13 11.41 1.38
CA GLU A 263 -6.95 10.68 2.36
C GLU A 263 -6.36 9.27 2.60
N PRO A 264 -6.19 8.84 3.86
CA PRO A 264 -5.87 7.45 4.16
C PRO A 264 -6.99 6.51 3.72
N ALA A 265 -6.67 5.52 2.89
CA ALA A 265 -7.63 4.53 2.42
C ALA A 265 -7.69 3.32 3.37
N LEU A 266 -8.88 2.73 3.51
CA LEU A 266 -9.00 1.41 4.11
C LEU A 266 -8.64 0.36 3.06
N LYS A 267 -8.15 -0.79 3.51
CA LYS A 267 -7.85 -1.94 2.63
C LYS A 267 -8.60 -3.21 3.04
N THR A 268 -9.35 -3.14 4.12
CA THR A 268 -9.96 -4.27 4.81
C THR A 268 -11.28 -3.84 5.40
N HIS A 269 -12.12 -4.83 5.71
CA HIS A 269 -13.44 -4.60 6.27
C HIS A 269 -13.36 -3.96 7.66
N GLY A 270 -14.43 -3.24 7.99
CA GLY A 270 -14.64 -2.74 9.34
C GLY A 270 -14.72 -3.89 10.34
N ARG A 271 -14.20 -3.65 11.54
CA ARG A 271 -14.11 -4.66 12.61
C ARG A 271 -13.85 -3.99 13.96
N THR A 272 -14.13 -4.73 15.01
CA THR A 272 -13.76 -4.35 16.37
C THR A 272 -12.64 -5.25 16.87
N VAL A 273 -11.62 -4.65 17.49
CA VAL A 273 -10.45 -5.33 18.04
C VAL A 273 -10.37 -5.00 19.53
N GLY A 274 -10.14 -6.02 20.36
CA GLY A 274 -9.94 -5.83 21.80
C GLY A 274 -8.68 -5.03 22.10
N LEU A 275 -8.71 -4.28 23.19
CA LEU A 275 -7.61 -3.52 23.74
C LEU A 275 -7.42 -3.88 25.23
N SER A 276 -6.17 -3.87 25.66
CA SER A 276 -5.76 -3.96 27.04
C SER A 276 -6.24 -2.73 27.83
N ALA A 277 -6.48 -2.92 29.13
CA ALA A 277 -6.82 -1.83 30.02
C ALA A 277 -5.69 -0.78 30.08
N GLN A 278 -4.43 -1.24 30.05
CA GLN A 278 -3.24 -0.39 30.07
C GLN A 278 -3.20 0.54 28.85
N LEU A 279 -3.41 0.02 27.64
CA LEU A 279 -3.40 0.86 26.44
C LEU A 279 -4.61 1.80 26.40
N TYR A 280 -5.75 1.38 26.95
CA TYR A 280 -6.92 2.25 27.10
C TYR A 280 -6.65 3.43 28.05
N GLU A 281 -5.98 3.21 29.18
CA GLU A 281 -5.57 4.30 30.09
C GLU A 281 -4.63 5.31 29.42
N VAL A 282 -3.70 4.82 28.60
CA VAL A 282 -2.79 5.67 27.81
C VAL A 282 -3.57 6.51 26.80
N TYR A 283 -4.56 5.90 26.14
CA TYR A 283 -5.47 6.59 25.24
C TYR A 283 -6.25 7.69 25.97
N GLU A 284 -6.86 7.39 27.12
CA GLU A 284 -7.58 8.36 27.94
C GLU A 284 -6.68 9.53 28.34
N ARG A 285 -5.48 9.24 28.86
CA ARG A 285 -4.48 10.25 29.18
C ARG A 285 -4.17 11.14 27.98
N TYR A 286 -3.95 10.55 26.81
CA TYR A 286 -3.69 11.30 25.58
C TYR A 286 -4.86 12.21 25.20
N ILE A 287 -6.11 11.72 25.25
CA ILE A 287 -7.30 12.51 24.96
C ILE A 287 -7.44 13.70 25.91
N GLN A 288 -7.23 13.47 27.21
CA GLN A 288 -7.47 14.44 28.27
C GLN A 288 -6.39 15.52 28.37
N SER A 289 -5.13 15.19 28.09
CA SER A 289 -3.98 16.08 28.41
C SER A 289 -3.15 16.56 27.21
N GLU A 290 -2.87 15.69 26.23
CA GLU A 290 -1.85 15.99 25.21
C GLU A 290 -2.37 16.05 23.77
N ARG A 291 -3.59 15.58 23.51
CA ARG A 291 -4.17 15.57 22.16
C ARG A 291 -4.36 16.99 21.60
N ARG A 292 -4.68 17.97 22.46
CA ARG A 292 -4.91 19.36 22.03
C ARG A 292 -3.59 20.14 22.03
N PRO A 293 -3.06 20.53 20.85
CA PRO A 293 -1.83 21.31 20.81
C PRO A 293 -2.03 22.69 21.45
N GLN A 294 -0.95 23.20 22.05
CA GLN A 294 -0.89 24.56 22.57
C GLN A 294 -0.17 25.48 21.58
N ARG A 295 -0.67 26.71 21.41
CA ARG A 295 -0.03 27.77 20.63
C ARG A 295 -0.01 29.04 21.47
N ASN A 296 1.18 29.59 21.71
CA ASN A 296 1.38 30.77 22.57
C ASN A 296 0.72 30.60 23.96
N GLY A 297 0.90 29.43 24.59
CA GLY A 297 0.31 29.09 25.89
C GLY A 297 -1.20 28.82 25.89
N LYS A 298 -1.90 28.95 24.76
CA LYS A 298 -3.35 28.75 24.66
C LYS A 298 -3.70 27.45 23.94
N PRO A 299 -4.69 26.67 24.42
CA PRO A 299 -5.16 25.48 23.73
C PRO A 299 -5.78 25.82 22.36
N MET A 300 -5.38 25.10 21.30
CA MET A 300 -5.93 25.30 19.96
C MET A 300 -7.37 24.76 19.83
N LYS A 301 -8.18 25.40 18.98
CA LYS A 301 -9.47 24.81 18.53
C LYS A 301 -9.20 23.54 17.73
N LEU A 302 -9.97 22.49 18.00
CA LEU A 302 -9.90 21.21 17.29
C LEU A 302 -11.21 20.97 16.52
N PRO A 303 -11.33 21.47 15.27
CA PRO A 303 -12.54 21.27 14.48
C PRO A 303 -12.66 19.84 13.91
N TYR A 304 -11.64 18.99 14.11
CA TYR A 304 -11.56 17.65 13.54
C TYR A 304 -11.71 16.55 14.61
N ARG A 305 -12.48 15.52 14.25
CA ARG A 305 -12.81 14.37 15.14
C ARG A 305 -11.71 13.30 15.20
N TYR A 306 -10.73 13.37 14.31
CA TYR A 306 -9.64 12.40 14.20
C TYR A 306 -8.78 12.29 15.46
N LEU A 307 -8.47 11.07 15.90
CA LEU A 307 -7.69 10.78 17.11
C LEU A 307 -6.32 11.44 17.07
N PHE A 308 -5.57 11.22 15.99
CA PHE A 308 -4.21 11.73 15.84
C PHE A 308 -4.20 13.06 15.10
N ILE A 309 -3.69 14.07 15.80
CA ILE A 309 -3.63 15.46 15.34
C ILE A 309 -2.16 15.90 15.25
N SER A 310 -1.83 16.71 14.25
CA SER A 310 -0.53 17.38 14.13
C SER A 310 -0.39 18.49 15.18
N ASP A 311 0.83 18.95 15.42
CA ASP A 311 1.09 20.17 16.21
C ASP A 311 0.31 21.42 15.71
N ARG A 312 -0.10 21.45 14.43
CA ARG A 312 -0.94 22.50 13.83
C ARG A 312 -2.46 22.29 13.97
N GLY A 313 -2.92 21.30 14.75
CA GLY A 313 -4.35 21.07 14.95
C GLY A 313 -5.08 20.41 13.76
N ARG A 314 -4.36 19.86 12.77
CA ARG A 314 -4.93 19.14 11.60
C ARG A 314 -4.82 17.62 11.79
N PRO A 315 -5.68 16.80 11.15
CA PRO A 315 -5.52 15.34 11.15
C PRO A 315 -4.14 14.93 10.66
N LEU A 316 -3.52 13.98 11.35
CA LEU A 316 -2.19 13.50 11.00
C LEU A 316 -2.21 12.87 9.60
N SER A 317 -1.21 13.22 8.77
CA SER A 317 -1.11 12.71 7.39
C SER A 317 -0.30 11.41 7.34
N ILE A 318 -0.44 10.67 6.23
CA ILE A 318 0.40 9.48 5.96
C ILE A 318 1.88 9.84 6.02
N ARG A 319 2.26 10.98 5.41
CA ARG A 319 3.64 11.47 5.42
C ARG A 319 4.13 11.79 6.83
N ALA A 320 3.28 12.38 7.68
CA ALA A 320 3.67 12.69 9.05
C ALA A 320 3.91 11.41 9.88
N LEU A 321 3.08 10.37 9.71
CA LEU A 321 3.34 9.06 10.32
C LEU A 321 4.61 8.41 9.74
N SER A 322 4.83 8.46 8.42
CA SER A 322 6.08 8.00 7.81
C SER A 322 7.30 8.69 8.42
N ASN A 323 7.28 10.01 8.57
CA ASN A 323 8.39 10.75 9.20
C ASN A 323 8.66 10.32 10.65
N VAL A 324 7.62 9.91 11.41
CA VAL A 324 7.80 9.34 12.76
C VAL A 324 8.56 8.03 12.67
N LEU A 325 8.16 7.13 11.78
CA LEU A 325 8.82 5.83 11.60
C LEU A 325 10.23 5.97 11.04
N ASP A 326 10.44 6.86 10.07
CA ASP A 326 11.76 7.14 9.47
C ASP A 326 12.71 7.71 10.54
N ARG A 327 12.22 8.60 11.41
CA ARG A 327 13.04 9.13 12.51
C ARG A 327 13.40 8.05 13.53
N LEU A 328 12.45 7.19 13.90
CA LEU A 328 12.73 6.05 14.78
C LEU A 328 13.77 5.12 14.14
N PHE A 329 13.58 4.75 12.88
CA PHE A 329 14.51 3.94 12.11
C PHE A 329 15.93 4.53 12.13
N LEU A 330 16.07 5.80 11.77
CA LEU A 330 17.38 6.47 11.74
C LEU A 330 18.02 6.53 13.13
N THR A 331 17.23 6.76 14.18
CA THR A 331 17.74 6.78 15.56
C THR A 331 18.28 5.41 15.97
N ILE A 332 17.56 4.35 15.62
CA ILE A 332 17.98 2.97 15.90
C ILE A 332 19.20 2.60 15.07
N GLU A 333 19.23 2.94 13.78
CA GLU A 333 20.36 2.63 12.90
C GLU A 333 21.64 3.33 13.38
N LEU A 334 21.53 4.54 13.93
CA LEU A 334 22.69 5.26 14.50
C LEU A 334 23.20 4.62 15.80
N ALA A 335 22.31 4.11 16.65
CA ALA A 335 22.68 3.50 17.94
C ALA A 335 23.04 2.00 17.82
N HIS A 336 22.42 1.31 16.87
CA HIS A 336 22.49 -0.13 16.65
C HIS A 336 22.51 -0.45 15.14
N PRO A 337 23.61 -0.15 14.44
CA PRO A 337 23.71 -0.32 12.99
C PRO A 337 23.37 -1.74 12.53
N GLY A 338 22.53 -1.85 11.50
CA GLY A 338 22.14 -3.14 10.90
C GLY A 338 21.13 -3.96 11.71
N VAL A 339 20.74 -3.54 12.92
CA VAL A 339 19.74 -4.27 13.73
C VAL A 339 18.36 -4.23 13.09
N LEU A 340 17.99 -3.11 12.47
CA LEU A 340 16.74 -2.97 11.72
C LEU A 340 17.04 -2.68 10.25
N PRO A 341 16.62 -3.55 9.32
CA PRO A 341 16.88 -3.29 7.91
C PRO A 341 15.88 -2.30 7.27
N THR A 342 14.67 -2.14 7.83
CA THR A 342 13.70 -1.05 7.55
C THR A 342 12.71 -0.96 8.71
N LEU A 343 12.00 0.17 8.86
CA LEU A 343 10.85 0.27 9.76
C LEU A 343 9.65 0.93 9.07
N SER A 344 8.51 0.25 9.12
CA SER A 344 7.26 0.72 8.53
C SER A 344 6.06 0.24 9.35
N ALA A 345 4.92 0.91 9.19
CA ALA A 345 3.69 0.52 9.87
C ALA A 345 3.26 -0.94 9.58
N HIS A 346 3.73 -1.47 8.44
CA HIS A 346 3.43 -2.83 8.01
C HIS A 346 4.21 -3.88 8.82
N ASP A 347 5.39 -3.52 9.33
CA ASP A 347 6.25 -4.41 10.12
C ASP A 347 5.61 -4.68 11.50
N PHE A 348 4.97 -3.67 12.12
CA PHE A 348 4.18 -3.89 13.34
C PHE A 348 2.98 -4.82 13.12
N ARG A 349 2.32 -4.73 11.96
CA ARG A 349 1.22 -5.65 11.64
C ARG A 349 1.71 -7.08 11.42
N HIS A 350 2.87 -7.28 10.79
CA HIS A 350 3.50 -8.60 10.71
C HIS A 350 3.84 -9.12 12.11
N THR A 351 4.41 -8.27 12.96
CA THR A 351 4.75 -8.59 14.36
C THR A 351 3.52 -9.01 15.16
N PHE A 352 2.42 -8.24 15.07
CA PHE A 352 1.14 -8.60 15.68
C PHE A 352 0.65 -9.96 15.19
N ALA A 353 0.67 -10.20 13.87
CA ALA A 353 0.17 -11.44 13.29
C ALA A 353 0.99 -12.67 13.72
N ASP A 354 2.33 -12.56 13.75
CA ASP A 354 3.20 -13.63 14.26
C ASP A 354 2.90 -13.91 15.74
N ARG A 355 2.87 -12.89 16.60
CA ARG A 355 2.67 -13.05 18.05
C ARG A 355 1.27 -13.55 18.39
N PHE A 356 0.24 -13.04 17.70
CA PHE A 356 -1.14 -13.47 17.93
C PHE A 356 -1.34 -14.92 17.52
N LEU A 357 -0.75 -15.34 16.39
CA LEU A 357 -0.81 -16.74 15.97
C LEU A 357 -0.06 -17.66 16.94
N ALA A 358 1.13 -17.25 17.39
CA ALA A 358 1.89 -17.97 18.41
C ALA A 358 1.09 -18.16 19.70
N TYR A 359 0.47 -17.08 20.22
CA TYR A 359 -0.37 -17.13 21.40
C TYR A 359 -1.55 -18.10 21.25
N LEU A 360 -2.25 -18.08 20.11
CA LEU A 360 -3.39 -18.97 19.89
C LEU A 360 -2.98 -20.45 19.83
N VAL A 361 -1.85 -20.75 19.19
CA VAL A 361 -1.39 -22.14 19.03
C VAL A 361 -0.70 -22.66 20.29
N GLU A 362 0.24 -21.90 20.85
CA GLU A 362 1.11 -22.36 21.92
C GLU A 362 0.47 -22.22 23.31
N GLU A 363 -0.18 -21.08 23.58
CA GLU A 363 -0.74 -20.80 24.92
C GLU A 363 -2.20 -21.26 25.04
N ARG A 364 -2.96 -21.15 23.93
CA ARG A 364 -4.39 -21.52 23.92
C ARG A 364 -4.65 -22.91 23.36
N GLY A 365 -3.65 -23.56 22.77
CA GLY A 365 -3.75 -24.92 22.24
C GLY A 365 -4.71 -25.06 21.05
N LEU A 366 -4.96 -23.98 20.29
CA LEU A 366 -5.81 -24.07 19.09
C LEU A 366 -5.06 -24.80 17.97
N ASP A 367 -5.83 -25.54 17.15
CA ASP A 367 -5.31 -26.01 15.88
C ASP A 367 -4.98 -24.83 14.95
N LEU A 368 -4.03 -25.06 14.04
CA LEU A 368 -3.47 -24.00 13.21
C LEU A 368 -4.52 -23.35 12.29
N GLU A 369 -5.47 -24.12 11.74
CA GLU A 369 -6.46 -23.57 10.82
C GLU A 369 -7.46 -22.67 11.56
N ARG A 370 -7.95 -23.11 12.73
CA ARG A 370 -8.79 -22.27 13.59
C ARG A 370 -8.06 -21.01 14.07
N ALA A 371 -6.78 -21.13 14.43
CA ALA A 371 -5.97 -19.98 14.82
C ALA A 371 -5.78 -18.99 13.64
N MET A 372 -5.62 -19.51 12.41
CA MET A 372 -5.61 -18.68 11.20
C MET A 372 -6.95 -17.98 10.96
N ASP A 373 -8.08 -18.62 11.23
CA ASP A 373 -9.42 -18.00 11.10
C ASP A 373 -9.64 -16.85 12.08
N GLU A 374 -9.25 -17.02 13.34
CA GLU A 374 -9.29 -15.92 14.32
C GLU A 374 -8.37 -14.77 13.91
N LEU A 375 -7.17 -15.09 13.42
CA LEU A 375 -6.26 -14.09 12.87
C LEU A 375 -6.88 -13.37 11.67
N ARG A 376 -7.57 -14.06 10.73
CA ARG A 376 -8.29 -13.42 9.61
C ARG A 376 -9.32 -12.42 10.11
N ARG A 377 -10.13 -12.81 11.10
CA ARG A 377 -11.18 -11.96 11.68
C ARG A 377 -10.60 -10.71 12.32
N VAL A 378 -9.62 -10.85 13.21
CA VAL A 378 -9.01 -9.70 13.91
C VAL A 378 -8.24 -8.77 12.97
N CYS A 379 -7.69 -9.32 11.89
CA CYS A 379 -6.98 -8.57 10.85
C CYS A 379 -7.88 -7.97 9.76
N GLY A 380 -9.18 -8.31 9.74
CA GLY A 380 -10.15 -7.85 8.74
C GLY A 380 -9.94 -8.44 7.35
N TRP A 381 -9.34 -9.63 7.24
CA TRP A 381 -9.20 -10.35 5.97
C TRP A 381 -10.49 -11.12 5.63
N SER A 382 -10.68 -11.43 4.34
CA SER A 382 -11.74 -12.36 3.93
C SER A 382 -11.46 -13.77 4.47
N GLU A 383 -12.50 -14.58 4.64
CA GLU A 383 -12.42 -15.95 5.15
C GLU A 383 -11.48 -16.82 4.29
N THR A 384 -11.49 -16.63 2.97
CA THR A 384 -10.64 -17.37 2.02
C THR A 384 -9.23 -16.78 1.86
N SER A 385 -8.84 -15.79 2.66
CA SER A 385 -7.57 -15.10 2.48
C SER A 385 -6.37 -15.97 2.87
N THR A 386 -5.33 -15.97 2.02
CA THR A 386 -4.03 -16.59 2.30
C THR A 386 -3.08 -15.68 3.10
N MET A 387 -3.55 -14.48 3.46
CA MET A 387 -2.75 -13.47 4.13
C MET A 387 -2.20 -13.88 5.50
N PRO A 388 -2.88 -14.68 6.35
CA PRO A 388 -2.29 -15.21 7.59
C PRO A 388 -0.91 -15.83 7.38
N ARG A 389 -0.77 -16.72 6.39
CA ARG A 389 0.50 -17.40 6.07
C ARG A 389 1.61 -16.46 5.68
N ARG A 390 1.26 -15.33 5.04
CA ARG A 390 2.23 -14.31 4.65
C ARG A 390 2.61 -13.40 5.81
N TYR A 391 1.66 -13.05 6.66
CA TYR A 391 1.89 -12.09 7.74
C TYR A 391 2.57 -12.73 8.94
N ALA A 392 2.17 -13.95 9.27
CA ALA A 392 2.74 -14.75 10.33
C ALA A 392 3.84 -15.72 9.82
N SER A 393 4.58 -15.31 8.79
CA SER A 393 5.50 -16.22 8.10
C SER A 393 6.74 -16.56 8.93
N ARG A 394 7.12 -15.71 9.90
CA ARG A 394 8.25 -16.00 10.79
C ARG A 394 7.86 -17.11 11.75
N TYR A 395 6.74 -16.94 12.46
CA TYR A 395 6.24 -17.93 13.42
C TYR A 395 6.12 -19.32 12.78
N LEU A 396 5.49 -19.39 11.60
CA LEU A 396 5.31 -20.66 10.88
C LEU A 396 6.64 -21.33 10.54
N ALA A 397 7.65 -20.55 10.15
CA ALA A 397 8.95 -21.08 9.79
C ALA A 397 9.77 -21.49 11.03
N GLU A 398 9.77 -20.67 12.09
CA GLU A 398 10.43 -20.98 13.35
C GLU A 398 9.83 -22.21 14.02
N SER A 399 8.49 -22.31 14.05
CA SER A 399 7.75 -23.48 14.52
C SER A 399 8.14 -24.74 13.73
N ALA A 400 8.16 -24.68 12.39
CA ALA A 400 8.58 -25.81 11.56
C ALA A 400 10.03 -26.24 11.82
N ASN A 401 10.94 -25.27 11.97
CA ASN A 401 12.34 -25.54 12.29
C ASN A 401 12.51 -26.16 13.68
N ARG A 402 11.78 -25.66 14.68
CA ARG A 402 11.78 -26.19 16.05
C ARG A 402 11.30 -27.64 16.09
N HIS A 403 10.16 -27.94 15.47
CA HIS A 403 9.65 -29.32 15.41
C HIS A 403 10.61 -30.26 14.67
N ASN A 404 11.28 -29.80 13.60
CA ASN A 404 12.28 -30.61 12.93
C ASN A 404 13.52 -30.85 13.81
N ALA A 405 13.97 -29.84 14.57
CA ALA A 405 15.07 -29.99 15.51
C ALA A 405 14.73 -31.00 16.61
N GLU A 406 13.54 -30.91 17.21
CA GLU A 406 13.04 -31.86 18.21
C GLU A 406 12.98 -33.29 17.65
N ARG A 407 12.40 -33.47 16.45
CA ARG A 407 12.35 -34.76 15.75
C ARG A 407 13.76 -35.32 15.51
N ALA A 408 14.70 -34.47 15.07
CA ALA A 408 16.07 -34.87 14.80
C ALA A 408 16.80 -35.27 16.09
N SER A 409 16.69 -34.47 17.15
CA SER A 409 17.26 -34.76 18.47
C SER A 409 16.73 -36.07 19.05
N ALA A 410 15.41 -36.31 18.96
CA ALA A 410 14.81 -37.56 19.42
C ALA A 410 15.32 -38.79 18.63
N ALA A 411 15.62 -38.65 17.34
CA ALA A 411 16.21 -39.71 16.54
C ALA A 411 17.65 -40.04 17.00
N TRP A 412 18.44 -39.00 17.33
CA TRP A 412 19.79 -39.19 17.88
C TRP A 412 19.78 -39.86 19.25
N SER A 413 18.85 -39.49 20.14
CA SER A 413 18.74 -40.11 21.48
C SER A 413 18.49 -41.63 21.42
N ARG A 414 17.81 -42.13 20.37
CA ARG A 414 17.56 -43.57 20.18
C ARG A 414 18.79 -44.37 19.71
N LEU A 415 19.81 -43.72 19.18
CA LEU A 415 21.05 -44.38 18.76
C LEU A 415 21.99 -44.65 19.95
N TYR A 416 21.76 -43.98 21.08
CA TYR A 416 22.55 -44.08 22.30
C TYR A 416 21.77 -44.69 23.48
N SER A 417 20.56 -45.19 23.22
CA SER A 417 19.73 -46.00 24.14
C SER A 417 19.73 -47.44 23.67
#